data_AF-A0A3N0BWG1-F1
#
_entry.id   AF-A0A3N0BWG1-F1
#
_cell.length_a   1.000
_cell.length_b   1.000
_cell.length_c   1.000
_cell.angle_alpha   90.00
_cell.angle_beta   90.00
_cell.angle_gamma   90.00
#
_symmetry.space_group_name_H-M   'P 1'
#
loop_
_entity.id
_entity.type
_entity.pdbx_description
1 polymer ?
#
loop_
_entity_poly.entity_id
_entity_poly.type
_entity_poly.pdbx_seq_one_letter_code
_entity_poly.pdbx_strand_id
1 'polypeptide(L)'
;MLILNKFRAFLGVLLCIIASFCPMLKVPIKGNWNLYQSDARLFIITYAIIAIAVLFLFIRKAGAFRFISFVMAIWYILAVIAVYFTANNYTKYGFANKLIGKVVHFQWGWIVFLVGVLFMLFSTKRGEKITNQTIGQIVK
;
A
#
# COMPACT_ATOMS: atom_id res chain seq x y z
N MET A 1 22.79 -11.52 -4.89
CA MET A 1 21.50 -12.23 -5.07
C MET A 1 20.46 -11.59 -4.16
N LEU A 2 19.26 -11.27 -4.64
CA LEU A 2 18.15 -10.80 -3.79
C LEU A 2 17.40 -12.01 -3.24
N ILE A 3 17.11 -11.99 -1.95
CA ILE A 3 16.34 -13.02 -1.26
C ILE A 3 14.98 -12.42 -0.90
N LEU A 4 13.90 -13.11 -1.26
CA LEU A 4 12.52 -12.71 -0.95
C LEU A 4 12.00 -13.53 0.23
N ASN A 5 11.63 -12.86 1.31
CA ASN A 5 10.90 -13.47 2.42
C ASN A 5 9.42 -13.63 2.00
N LYS A 6 9.07 -14.85 1.58
CA LYS A 6 7.74 -15.20 1.07
C LYS A 6 6.62 -14.84 2.05
N PHE A 7 6.80 -15.14 3.34
CA PHE A 7 5.79 -14.87 4.35
C PHE A 7 5.47 -13.37 4.43
N ARG A 8 6.50 -12.52 4.52
CA ARG A 8 6.32 -11.05 4.54
C ARG A 8 5.70 -10.52 3.25
N ALA A 9 6.12 -11.06 2.11
CA ALA A 9 5.58 -10.65 0.81
C ALA A 9 4.08 -10.98 0.68
N PHE A 10 3.68 -12.21 1.00
CA PHE A 10 2.28 -12.62 0.99
C PHE A 10 1.44 -11.84 2.00
N LEU A 11 1.94 -11.67 3.22
CA LEU A 11 1.25 -10.90 4.25
C LEU A 11 1.05 -9.43 3.84
N GLY A 12 2.07 -8.82 3.23
CA GLY A 12 1.97 -7.46 2.72
C GLY A 12 0.92 -7.31 1.62
N VAL A 13 0.94 -8.21 0.63
CA VAL A 13 -0.06 -8.25 -0.45
C VAL A 13 -1.47 -8.44 0.12
N LEU A 14 -1.65 -9.39 1.04
CA LEU A 14 -2.93 -9.68 1.68
C LEU A 14 -3.48 -8.46 2.44
N LEU A 15 -2.63 -7.78 3.21
CA LEU A 15 -3.03 -6.58 3.94
C LEU A 15 -3.44 -5.43 2.99
N CYS A 16 -2.76 -5.24 1.87
CA CYS A 16 -3.15 -4.25 0.86
C CYS A 16 -4.54 -4.55 0.25
N ILE A 17 -4.87 -5.83 0.02
CA ILE A 17 -6.20 -6.25 -0.44
C ILE A 17 -7.26 -5.93 0.61
N ILE A 18 -7.05 -6.38 1.85
CA ILE A 18 -7.98 -6.19 2.96
C ILE A 18 -8.20 -4.69 3.23
N ALA A 19 -7.13 -3.90 3.23
CA ALA A 19 -7.19 -2.46 3.44
C ALA A 19 -8.14 -1.75 2.48
N SER A 20 -8.23 -2.23 1.22
CA SER A 20 -9.10 -1.64 0.20
C SER A 20 -10.59 -1.75 0.53
N PHE A 21 -10.97 -2.72 1.37
CA PHE A 21 -12.33 -2.91 1.89
C PHE A 21 -12.54 -2.30 3.28
N CYS A 22 -11.45 -2.01 4.00
CA CYS A 22 -11.52 -1.29 5.27
C CYS A 22 -12.04 0.14 5.07
N PRO A 23 -12.63 0.74 6.12
CA PRO A 23 -13.03 2.15 6.07
C PRO A 23 -11.80 3.03 5.89
N MET A 24 -11.77 3.77 4.78
CA MET A 24 -10.75 4.77 4.44
C MET A 24 -11.20 6.17 4.84
N LEU A 25 -12.50 6.47 4.70
CA LEU A 25 -13.09 7.75 5.03
C LEU A 25 -14.38 7.55 5.81
N LYS A 26 -14.70 8.50 6.69
CA LYS A 26 -16.02 8.63 7.27
C LYS A 26 -16.66 9.90 6.72
N VAL A 27 -17.75 9.72 5.97
CA VAL A 27 -18.54 10.80 5.38
C VAL A 27 -19.80 11.00 6.25
N PRO A 28 -20.18 12.24 6.62
CA PRO A 28 -21.20 12.49 7.65
C PRO A 28 -22.57 11.88 7.38
N ILE A 29 -22.98 11.82 6.11
CA ILE A 29 -24.32 11.36 5.70
C ILE A 29 -24.30 9.90 5.23
N LYS A 30 -23.24 9.48 4.53
CA LYS A 30 -23.14 8.14 3.93
C LYS A 30 -22.35 7.13 4.77
N GLY A 31 -21.76 7.54 5.90
CA GLY A 31 -21.04 6.66 6.80
C GLY A 31 -19.61 6.30 6.33
N ASN A 32 -19.20 5.06 6.62
CA ASN A 32 -17.85 4.57 6.35
C ASN A 32 -17.69 4.18 4.88
N TRP A 33 -16.74 4.82 4.21
CA TRP A 33 -16.41 4.56 2.82
C TRP A 33 -15.09 3.81 2.72
N ASN A 34 -15.07 2.81 1.86
CA ASN A 34 -13.85 2.13 1.46
C ASN A 34 -13.15 2.87 0.31
N LEU A 35 -12.06 2.30 -0.22
CA LEU A 35 -11.28 2.95 -1.27
C LEU A 35 -12.08 3.11 -2.58
N TYR A 36 -12.92 2.13 -2.94
CA TYR A 36 -13.76 2.16 -4.14
C TYR A 36 -14.80 3.27 -4.09
N GLN A 37 -15.47 3.42 -2.95
CA GLN A 37 -16.49 4.46 -2.75
C GLN A 37 -15.88 5.86 -2.70
N SER A 38 -14.64 5.98 -2.22
CA SER A 38 -13.89 7.23 -2.21
C SER A 38 -13.52 7.68 -3.62
N ASP A 39 -12.93 6.78 -4.41
CA ASP A 39 -12.65 6.98 -5.82
C ASP A 39 -12.41 5.63 -6.52
N ALA A 40 -13.28 5.27 -7.47
CA ALA A 40 -13.17 4.02 -8.22
C ALA A 40 -11.85 3.92 -9.01
N ARG A 41 -11.29 5.04 -9.47
CA ARG A 41 -10.01 5.07 -10.21
C ARG A 41 -8.86 4.68 -9.31
N LEU A 42 -8.83 5.20 -8.07
CA LEU A 42 -7.82 4.84 -7.08
C LEU A 42 -7.87 3.35 -6.77
N PHE A 43 -9.08 2.80 -6.59
CA PHE A 43 -9.28 1.38 -6.34
C PHE A 43 -8.76 0.51 -7.49
N ILE A 44 -9.11 0.83 -8.73
CA ILE A 44 -8.69 0.05 -9.90
C ILE A 44 -7.17 0.06 -10.05
N ILE A 45 -6.52 1.22 -9.93
CA ILE A 45 -5.05 1.33 -10.05
C ILE A 45 -4.37 0.56 -8.90
N THR A 46 -4.91 0.64 -7.68
CA THR A 46 -4.43 -0.12 -6.52
C THR A 46 -4.45 -1.62 -6.80
N TYR A 47 -5.56 -2.15 -7.31
CA TYR A 47 -5.67 -3.57 -7.65
C TYR A 47 -4.80 -3.98 -8.84
N ALA A 48 -4.58 -3.10 -9.81
CA ALA A 48 -3.66 -3.36 -10.90
C ALA A 48 -2.22 -3.55 -10.40
N ILE A 49 -1.75 -2.68 -9.49
CA ILE A 49 -0.41 -2.81 -8.89
C ILE A 49 -0.32 -4.09 -8.04
N ILE A 50 -1.36 -4.40 -7.26
CA ILE A 50 -1.43 -5.64 -6.47
C ILE A 50 -1.37 -6.87 -7.38
N ALA A 51 -2.12 -6.90 -8.48
CA ALA A 51 -2.12 -8.01 -9.43
C ALA A 51 -0.74 -8.24 -10.06
N ILE A 52 -0.04 -7.17 -10.44
CA ILE A 52 1.34 -7.24 -10.94
C ILE A 52 2.29 -7.75 -9.84
N ALA A 53 2.11 -7.32 -8.59
CA ALA A 53 2.92 -7.80 -7.47
C ALA A 53 2.73 -9.29 -7.21
N VAL A 54 1.49 -9.77 -7.27
CA VAL A 54 1.15 -11.19 -7.18
C VAL A 54 1.82 -11.97 -8.31
N LEU A 55 1.76 -11.47 -9.55
CA LEU A 55 2.42 -12.09 -10.70
C LEU A 55 3.93 -12.24 -10.45
N PHE A 56 4.62 -11.19 -10.00
CA PHE A 56 6.05 -11.21 -9.69
C PHE A 56 6.42 -12.18 -8.55
N LEU A 57 5.51 -12.36 -7.58
CA LEU A 57 5.65 -13.35 -6.52
C LEU A 57 5.58 -14.77 -7.10
N PHE A 58 4.61 -15.06 -7.98
CA PHE A 58 4.44 -16.37 -8.61
C PHE A 58 5.61 -16.77 -9.51
N ILE A 59 6.12 -15.87 -10.36
CA ILE A 59 7.28 -16.14 -11.23
C ILE A 59 8.62 -16.11 -10.48
N ARG A 60 8.60 -15.94 -9.15
CA ARG A 60 9.77 -15.93 -8.25
C ARG A 60 10.83 -14.88 -8.63
N LYS A 61 10.43 -13.76 -9.25
CA LYS A 61 11.33 -12.67 -9.64
C LYS A 61 11.47 -11.66 -8.50
N ALA A 62 12.33 -11.97 -7.52
CA ALA A 62 12.55 -11.14 -6.33
C ALA A 62 12.92 -9.67 -6.64
N GLY A 63 13.69 -9.41 -7.70
CA GLY A 63 14.01 -8.05 -8.13
C GLY A 63 12.81 -7.26 -8.62
N ALA A 64 11.94 -7.90 -9.42
CA ALA A 64 10.70 -7.29 -9.90
C ALA A 64 9.70 -7.06 -8.75
N PHE A 65 9.59 -8.01 -7.82
CA PHE A 65 8.78 -7.84 -6.61
C PHE A 65 9.27 -6.67 -5.73
N ARG A 66 10.59 -6.48 -5.62
CA ARG A 66 11.16 -5.32 -4.92
C ARG A 66 10.75 -4.01 -5.61
N PHE A 67 10.88 -3.96 -6.94
CA PHE A 67 10.52 -2.78 -7.72
C PHE A 67 9.04 -2.41 -7.56
N ILE A 68 8.13 -3.37 -7.75
CA ILE A 68 6.68 -3.10 -7.60
C ILE A 68 6.31 -2.74 -6.15
N SER A 69 7.04 -3.22 -5.15
CA SER A 69 6.84 -2.80 -3.76
C SER A 69 7.17 -1.32 -3.54
N PHE A 70 8.19 -0.79 -4.23
CA PHE A 70 8.48 0.66 -4.23
C PHE A 70 7.40 1.44 -4.98
N VAL A 71 6.94 0.94 -6.13
CA VAL A 71 5.82 1.54 -6.87
C VAL A 71 4.57 1.61 -5.98
N MET A 72 4.27 0.54 -5.24
CA MET A 72 3.16 0.48 -4.30
C MET A 72 3.28 1.51 -3.18
N ALA A 73 4.50 1.74 -2.67
CA ALA A 73 4.74 2.73 -1.63
C ALA A 73 4.56 4.16 -2.12
N ILE A 74 5.06 4.48 -3.32
CA ILE A 74 4.82 5.78 -3.96
C ILE A 74 3.33 5.96 -4.23
N TRP A 75 2.68 4.93 -4.75
CA TRP A 75 1.24 4.93 -5.02
C TRP A 75 0.42 5.17 -3.75
N TYR A 76 0.76 4.55 -2.62
CA TYR A 76 0.10 4.78 -1.34
C TYR A 76 0.13 6.27 -0.95
N ILE A 77 1.28 6.93 -1.08
CA ILE A 77 1.41 8.36 -0.77
C ILE A 77 0.52 9.18 -1.71
N LEU A 78 0.53 8.89 -3.00
CA LEU A 78 -0.32 9.56 -3.99
C LEU A 78 -1.81 9.34 -3.71
N ALA A 79 -2.21 8.14 -3.30
CA ALA A 79 -3.60 7.82 -2.95
C ALA A 79 -4.08 8.61 -1.72
N VAL A 80 -3.25 8.69 -0.67
CA VAL A 80 -3.54 9.51 0.52
C VAL A 80 -3.72 10.98 0.13
N ILE A 81 -2.80 11.52 -0.67
CA ILE A 81 -2.83 12.91 -1.13
C ILE A 81 -4.06 13.19 -2.00
N ALA A 82 -4.35 12.31 -2.96
CA ALA A 82 -5.51 12.44 -3.84
C ALA A 82 -6.83 12.43 -3.06
N VAL A 83 -6.96 11.52 -2.10
CA VAL A 83 -8.13 11.47 -1.21
C VAL A 83 -8.20 12.69 -0.31
N TYR A 84 -7.07 13.15 0.23
CA TYR A 84 -7.01 14.36 1.05
C TYR A 84 -7.47 15.60 0.27
N PHE A 85 -6.99 15.78 -0.97
CA PHE A 85 -7.43 16.90 -1.81
C PHE A 85 -8.89 16.77 -2.21
N THR A 86 -9.36 15.57 -2.50
CA THR A 86 -10.76 15.31 -2.84
C THR A 86 -11.65 15.67 -1.64
N ALA A 87 -11.33 15.16 -0.45
CA ALA A 87 -11.99 15.46 0.82
C ALA A 87 -12.08 16.97 1.12
N ASN A 88 -11.00 17.73 0.89
CA ASN A 88 -10.95 19.17 1.14
C ASN A 88 -11.59 20.03 0.02
N ASN A 89 -11.60 19.55 -1.23
CA ASN A 89 -12.15 20.28 -2.38
C ASN A 89 -13.61 19.96 -2.71
N TYR A 90 -14.27 18.99 -2.03
CA TYR A 90 -15.72 18.79 -2.11
C TYR A 90 -16.53 20.07 -1.78
N THR A 91 -15.87 21.09 -1.23
CA THR A 91 -16.39 22.41 -0.88
C THR A 91 -16.72 23.34 -2.07
N LYS A 92 -16.47 22.93 -3.34
CA LYS A 92 -16.64 23.83 -4.51
C LYS A 92 -18.07 24.05 -5.04
N TYR A 93 -19.08 23.30 -4.59
CA TYR A 93 -20.47 23.46 -5.08
C TYR A 93 -21.45 23.81 -3.94
N GLY A 94 -21.97 25.05 -3.92
CA GLY A 94 -23.26 25.40 -3.30
C GLY A 94 -23.32 25.60 -1.77
N PHE A 95 -24.09 26.60 -1.37
CA PHE A 95 -24.32 27.16 -0.02
C PHE A 95 -24.66 26.14 1.10
N ALA A 96 -25.09 24.91 0.78
CA ALA A 96 -25.34 23.82 1.74
C ALA A 96 -24.04 23.19 2.33
N ASN A 97 -22.88 23.43 1.71
CA ASN A 97 -21.62 22.79 2.09
C ASN A 97 -20.86 23.43 3.25
N LYS A 98 -21.28 24.60 3.76
CA LYS A 98 -20.66 25.20 4.96
C LYS A 98 -20.88 24.37 6.23
N LEU A 99 -21.89 23.50 6.24
CA LEU A 99 -22.20 22.56 7.32
C LEU A 99 -21.59 21.16 7.11
N ILE A 100 -21.31 20.77 5.86
CA ILE A 100 -20.89 19.40 5.47
C ILE A 100 -19.36 19.31 5.28
N GLY A 101 -18.70 20.40 4.87
CA GLY A 101 -17.27 20.43 4.52
C GLY A 101 -16.30 20.25 5.69
N LYS A 102 -16.77 20.14 6.94
CA LYS A 102 -15.92 20.13 8.14
C LYS A 102 -15.61 18.73 8.70
N VAL A 103 -16.15 17.65 8.12
CA VAL A 103 -16.21 16.36 8.85
C VAL A 103 -15.94 15.14 7.94
N VAL A 104 -15.04 15.24 6.95
CA VAL A 104 -14.49 14.02 6.32
C VAL A 104 -13.27 13.57 7.12
N HIS A 105 -13.44 12.51 7.91
CA HIS A 105 -12.36 11.97 8.73
C HIS A 105 -11.68 10.79 8.05
N PHE A 106 -10.35 10.83 7.99
CA PHE A 106 -9.55 9.65 7.67
C PHE A 106 -9.82 8.55 8.71
N GLN A 107 -9.94 7.31 8.23
CA GLN A 107 -10.20 6.14 9.05
C GLN A 107 -9.00 5.19 9.05
N TRP A 108 -9.07 4.15 9.87
CA TRP A 108 -7.97 3.23 10.14
C TRP A 108 -7.56 2.33 8.94
N GLY A 109 -8.35 2.27 7.87
CA GLY A 109 -8.00 1.52 6.66
C GLY A 109 -6.67 1.96 6.05
N TRP A 110 -6.30 3.25 6.17
CA TRP A 110 -5.01 3.76 5.73
C TRP A 110 -3.84 3.18 6.52
N ILE A 111 -4.03 2.90 7.80
CA ILE A 111 -3.00 2.27 8.65
C ILE A 111 -2.79 0.83 8.18
N VAL A 112 -3.86 0.07 7.94
CA VAL A 112 -3.77 -1.30 7.40
C VAL A 112 -3.05 -1.30 6.05
N PHE A 113 -3.36 -0.32 5.20
CA PHE A 113 -2.73 -0.18 3.91
C PHE A 113 -1.22 0.10 4.05
N LEU A 114 -0.85 1.07 4.89
CA LEU A 114 0.54 1.40 5.18
C LEU A 114 1.31 0.18 5.69
N VAL A 115 0.74 -0.57 6.64
CA VAL A 115 1.36 -1.79 7.16
C VAL A 115 1.58 -2.81 6.03
N GLY A 116 0.59 -3.04 5.18
CA GLY A 116 0.74 -3.91 4.00
C GLY A 116 1.89 -3.49 3.08
N VAL A 117 1.98 -2.19 2.78
CA VAL A 117 3.06 -1.60 1.98
C VAL A 117 4.43 -1.79 2.63
N LEU A 118 4.56 -1.58 3.95
CA LEU A 118 5.82 -1.80 4.66
C LEU A 118 6.25 -3.27 4.63
N PHE A 119 5.30 -4.20 4.78
CA PHE A 119 5.57 -5.63 4.65
C PHE A 119 6.06 -5.99 3.25
N MET A 120 5.48 -5.41 2.20
CA MET A 120 5.96 -5.57 0.82
C MET A 120 7.38 -5.01 0.66
N LEU A 121 7.64 -3.76 1.08
CA LEU A 121 8.94 -3.10 0.96
C LEU A 121 10.07 -3.88 1.65
N PHE A 122 9.84 -4.32 2.88
CA PHE A 122 10.85 -5.02 3.69
C PHE A 122 10.86 -6.54 3.50
N SER A 123 10.13 -7.05 2.51
CA SER A 123 10.13 -8.47 2.17
C SER A 123 11.41 -8.91 1.47
N THR A 124 12.14 -8.00 0.82
CA THR A 124 13.35 -8.34 0.06
C THR A 124 14.61 -7.88 0.77
N LYS A 125 15.64 -8.75 0.79
CA LYS A 125 16.97 -8.46 1.34
C LYS A 125 18.05 -8.77 0.31
N ARG A 126 19.15 -8.02 0.35
CA ARG A 126 20.36 -8.39 -0.39
C ARG A 126 21.02 -9.51 0.41
N GLY A 127 21.21 -10.68 -0.19
CA GLY A 127 21.98 -11.74 0.45
C GLY A 127 23.42 -11.23 0.65
N GLU A 128 23.87 -11.16 1.89
CA GLU A 128 25.30 -10.97 2.18
C GLU A 128 26.05 -12.14 1.55
N LYS A 129 27.18 -11.84 0.90
CA LYS A 129 28.04 -12.86 0.33
C LYS A 129 28.53 -13.73 1.48
N ILE A 130 28.28 -15.03 1.39
CA ILE A 130 28.77 -16.10 2.28
C ILE A 130 30.33 -16.13 2.37
N THR A 131 31.03 -15.27 1.61
CA THR A 131 32.49 -15.16 1.56
C THR A 131 33.16 -14.89 2.92
N ASN A 132 32.50 -14.19 3.86
CA ASN A 132 33.15 -13.84 5.15
C ASN A 132 33.15 -14.98 6.20
N GLN A 133 32.30 -16.00 6.05
CA GLN A 133 32.31 -17.14 7.00
C GLN A 133 33.41 -18.15 6.67
N THR A 134 33.69 -18.36 5.38
CA THR A 134 34.73 -19.28 4.94
C THR A 134 36.14 -18.77 5.30
N ILE A 135 36.39 -17.47 5.18
CA ILE A 135 37.72 -16.89 5.51
C ILE A 135 37.97 -16.92 7.03
N GLY A 136 36.95 -16.68 7.86
CA GLY A 136 37.09 -16.74 9.33
C GLY A 136 37.30 -18.17 9.89
N GLN A 137 36.97 -19.21 9.12
CA GLN A 137 37.24 -20.61 9.48
C GLN A 137 38.57 -21.13 8.92
N ILE A 138 39.13 -20.51 7.89
CA ILE A 138 40.43 -20.90 7.30
C ILE A 138 41.60 -20.22 8.04
N VAL A 139 41.35 -19.09 8.72
CA VAL A 139 42.37 -18.29 9.43
C VAL A 139 42.43 -18.61 10.94
N LYS A 140 41.67 -19.63 11.40
CA LYS A 140 41.76 -20.19 12.77
C LYS A 140 42.30 -21.61 12.70
#